data_AF-A0A4R2TLU3-F1
#
_entry.id   AF-A0A4R2TLU3-F1
#
_cell.length_a   1.000
_cell.length_b   1.000
_cell.length_c   1.000
_cell.angle_alpha   90.00
_cell.angle_beta   90.00
_cell.angle_gamma   90.00
#
_symmetry.space_group_name_H-M   'P 1'
#
loop_
_entity.id
_entity.type
_entity.pdbx_description
1 polymer ?
#
loop_
_entity_poly.entity_id
_entity_poly.type
_entity_poly.pdbx_seq_one_letter_code
_entity_poly.pdbx_strand_id
1 'polypeptide(L)'
;MTFNAMLRDAGIDPRDVSLLRHQTRRNGMTPHDLRSQSLVRFERYQATQQDRPVFRNPRYWASFVSPDDHETVFVGLYAVNMRRDHVIDWPDDLGATADAAAVGAGKDVPYFFWHTELKDVLRDQIGHLRIEWGDSLRSWAQHAAHNDKRIVPGTRAPTDATAHRLSVLGFTQTHATKKLTRFDRGTVTLYVKNATTRLPIVIHPYYETRLAELRTVPGVTLDTPFGYYINSNLSAFPRWRDAGRATPSRYGIDLSCDDDAASTALTAFLDANGTIPTPDGPVIIGGPPNAERTQRETLRLARIGQGRFRRDLFEIWGGRCAVSGVALPEFLRASHILAWQHAIDTERLDPYNGLLLGAHLDALFDAYLIGFDDDGRLLRSTQVGQDMLAAVGIEASIARLGAIDARHRPYLAQHRARMR
;
A
#
# COMPACT_ATOMS: atom_id res chain seq x y z
N MET A 1 -24.59 16.38 -18.42
CA MET A 1 -24.56 14.94 -18.80
C MET A 1 -25.47 14.17 -17.85
N THR A 2 -26.22 13.18 -18.34
CA THR A 2 -27.12 12.36 -17.50
C THR A 2 -26.69 10.91 -17.49
N PHE A 3 -27.14 10.14 -16.50
CA PHE A 3 -26.79 8.74 -16.38
C PHE A 3 -27.39 7.91 -17.51
N ASN A 4 -28.61 8.21 -17.98
CA ASN A 4 -29.18 7.50 -19.12
C ASN A 4 -28.45 7.80 -20.42
N ALA A 5 -27.88 8.99 -20.59
CA ALA A 5 -27.01 9.26 -21.74
C ALA A 5 -25.78 8.34 -21.71
N MET A 6 -25.12 8.22 -20.56
CA MET A 6 -23.98 7.31 -20.36
C MET A 6 -24.35 5.83 -20.61
N LEU A 7 -25.53 5.38 -20.16
CA LEU A 7 -26.02 4.03 -20.44
C LEU A 7 -26.22 3.79 -21.94
N ARG A 8 -26.83 4.76 -22.65
CA ARG A 8 -27.05 4.66 -24.10
C ARG A 8 -25.74 4.65 -24.87
N ASP A 9 -24.76 5.46 -24.49
CA ASP A 9 -23.42 5.49 -25.09
C ASP A 9 -22.70 4.14 -24.88
N ALA A 10 -22.95 3.49 -23.74
CA ALA A 10 -22.50 2.15 -23.41
C ALA A 10 -23.30 1.02 -24.09
N GLY A 11 -24.28 1.34 -24.94
CA GLY A 11 -25.12 0.36 -25.64
C GLY A 11 -26.17 -0.33 -24.75
N ILE A 12 -26.50 0.26 -23.60
CA ILE A 12 -27.48 -0.25 -22.64
C ILE A 12 -28.75 0.59 -22.69
N ASP A 13 -29.89 -0.08 -22.89
CA ASP A 13 -31.19 0.58 -22.85
C ASP A 13 -31.60 0.87 -21.40
N PRO A 14 -31.87 2.14 -21.02
CA PRO A 14 -32.35 2.48 -19.67
C PRO A 14 -33.65 1.77 -19.25
N ARG A 15 -34.43 1.21 -20.18
CA ARG A 15 -35.62 0.39 -19.87
C ARG A 15 -35.26 -0.94 -19.21
N ASP A 16 -34.05 -1.43 -19.46
CA ASP A 16 -33.53 -2.68 -18.90
C ASP A 16 -32.79 -2.49 -17.58
N VAL A 17 -32.70 -1.25 -17.07
CA VAL A 17 -31.87 -0.89 -15.91
C VAL A 17 -32.73 -0.46 -14.72
N SER A 18 -32.49 -1.08 -13.57
CA SER A 18 -32.96 -0.59 -12.28
C SER A 18 -31.82 0.12 -11.53
N LEU A 19 -32.11 1.30 -11.02
CA LEU A 19 -31.21 2.10 -10.18
C LEU A 19 -31.42 1.71 -8.72
N LEU A 20 -30.36 1.40 -8.00
CA LEU A 20 -30.38 1.05 -6.58
C LEU A 20 -29.49 2.03 -5.79
N ARG A 21 -30.04 2.76 -4.81
CA ARG A 21 -29.29 3.61 -3.87
C ARG A 21 -29.33 3.01 -2.47
N HIS A 22 -28.21 2.40 -2.07
CA HIS A 22 -28.04 1.82 -0.74
C HIS A 22 -27.56 2.89 0.25
N GLN A 23 -28.47 3.35 1.11
CA GLN A 23 -28.23 4.44 2.08
C GLN A 23 -28.62 4.08 3.53
N THR A 24 -28.94 2.83 3.80
CA THR A 24 -29.42 2.41 5.14
C THR A 24 -28.25 2.24 6.12
N ARG A 25 -28.53 2.23 7.42
CA ARG A 25 -27.56 1.93 8.48
C ARG A 25 -28.17 0.90 9.43
N ARG A 26 -27.43 -0.16 9.73
CA ARG A 26 -27.84 -1.22 10.67
C ARG A 26 -26.65 -1.58 11.56
N ASN A 27 -26.83 -1.53 12.87
CA ASN A 27 -25.79 -1.81 13.86
C ASN A 27 -24.46 -1.08 13.58
N GLY A 28 -24.54 0.20 13.23
CA GLY A 28 -23.37 1.05 12.96
C GLY A 28 -22.72 0.85 11.59
N MET A 29 -23.16 -0.13 10.79
CA MET A 29 -22.61 -0.42 9.46
C MET A 29 -23.53 0.12 8.35
N THR A 30 -22.93 0.77 7.35
CA THR A 30 -23.61 1.17 6.11
C THR A 30 -23.24 0.25 4.95
N PRO A 31 -24.03 0.20 3.85
CA PRO A 31 -23.66 -0.50 2.63
C PRO A 31 -22.34 -0.01 2.03
N HIS A 32 -21.99 1.27 2.21
CA HIS A 32 -20.69 1.81 1.84
C HIS A 32 -19.56 1.16 2.66
N ASP A 33 -19.72 1.05 3.98
CA ASP A 33 -18.76 0.38 4.87
C ASP A 33 -18.65 -1.11 4.55
N LEU A 34 -19.79 -1.78 4.39
CA LEU A 34 -19.87 -3.20 4.06
C LEU A 34 -19.11 -3.50 2.76
N ARG A 35 -19.32 -2.68 1.72
CA ARG A 35 -18.60 -2.80 0.45
C ARG A 35 -17.10 -2.56 0.61
N SER A 36 -16.72 -1.57 1.42
CA SER A 36 -15.32 -1.22 1.66
C SER A 36 -14.57 -2.31 2.44
N GLN A 37 -15.27 -3.03 3.32
CA GLN A 37 -14.71 -4.13 4.11
C GLN A 37 -14.72 -5.47 3.36
N SER A 38 -15.78 -5.75 2.60
CA SER A 38 -15.94 -7.01 1.88
C SER A 38 -16.88 -6.87 0.68
N LEU A 39 -16.31 -6.92 -0.52
CA LEU A 39 -17.08 -6.92 -1.77
C LEU A 39 -18.04 -8.12 -1.84
N VAL A 40 -17.59 -9.31 -1.39
CA VAL A 40 -18.40 -10.54 -1.39
C VAL A 40 -19.66 -10.37 -0.54
N ARG A 41 -19.52 -9.80 0.67
CA ARG A 41 -20.66 -9.56 1.56
C ARG A 41 -21.60 -8.49 1.01
N PHE A 42 -21.06 -7.43 0.42
CA PHE A 42 -21.87 -6.42 -0.25
C PHE A 42 -22.64 -6.98 -1.45
N GLU A 43 -21.99 -7.82 -2.27
CA GLU A 43 -22.62 -8.47 -3.41
C GLU A 43 -23.74 -9.40 -2.98
N ARG A 44 -23.53 -10.19 -1.92
CA ARG A 44 -24.58 -11.04 -1.32
C ARG A 44 -25.71 -10.21 -0.72
N TYR A 45 -25.40 -9.10 -0.05
CA TYR A 45 -26.39 -8.13 0.44
C TYR A 45 -27.25 -7.56 -0.68
N GLN A 46 -26.66 -7.01 -1.75
CA GLN A 46 -27.45 -6.45 -2.85
C GLN A 46 -28.21 -7.54 -3.61
N ALA A 47 -27.64 -8.75 -3.74
CA ALA A 47 -28.26 -9.89 -4.40
C ALA A 47 -29.49 -10.44 -3.65
N THR A 48 -29.66 -10.09 -2.38
CA THR A 48 -30.75 -10.62 -1.55
C THR A 48 -31.83 -9.55 -1.37
N GLN A 49 -32.91 -9.63 -2.16
CA GLN A 49 -33.95 -8.58 -2.19
C GLN A 49 -35.36 -9.15 -2.01
N GLN A 50 -36.22 -8.39 -1.36
CA GLN A 50 -37.66 -8.65 -1.38
C GLN A 50 -38.22 -8.49 -2.80
N ASP A 51 -39.27 -9.24 -3.13
CA ASP A 51 -39.98 -9.01 -4.41
C ASP A 51 -40.57 -7.60 -4.43
N ARG A 52 -40.16 -6.83 -5.44
CA ARG A 52 -40.64 -5.48 -5.73
C ARG A 52 -40.79 -5.32 -7.24
N PRO A 53 -41.78 -4.53 -7.72
CA PRO A 53 -42.00 -4.33 -9.15
C PRO A 53 -40.75 -3.91 -9.93
N VAL A 54 -39.90 -3.06 -9.32
CA VAL A 54 -38.64 -2.58 -9.91
C VAL A 54 -37.62 -3.69 -10.19
N PHE A 55 -37.76 -4.86 -9.58
CA PHE A 55 -36.88 -6.00 -9.80
C PHE A 55 -37.47 -7.04 -10.75
N ARG A 56 -38.72 -6.95 -11.19
CA ARG A 56 -39.36 -8.06 -11.92
C ARG A 56 -38.84 -8.26 -13.36
N ASN A 57 -38.40 -7.19 -14.04
CA ASN A 57 -37.95 -7.23 -15.45
C ASN A 57 -36.62 -6.51 -15.80
N PRO A 58 -35.70 -6.13 -14.89
CA PRO A 58 -34.42 -5.55 -15.30
C PRO A 58 -33.44 -6.62 -15.78
N ARG A 59 -32.68 -6.32 -16.83
CA ARG A 59 -31.48 -7.09 -17.19
C ARG A 59 -30.27 -6.63 -16.40
N TYR A 60 -30.29 -5.38 -15.94
CA TYR A 60 -29.18 -4.78 -15.22
C TYR A 60 -29.62 -4.02 -13.97
N TRP A 61 -28.76 -4.04 -12.95
CA TRP A 61 -28.80 -3.12 -11.83
C TRP A 61 -27.63 -2.16 -11.88
N ALA A 62 -27.92 -0.87 -11.82
CA ALA A 62 -26.93 0.16 -11.54
C ALA A 62 -27.00 0.47 -10.05
N SER A 63 -26.00 -0.02 -9.30
CA SER A 63 -25.95 0.11 -7.86
C SER A 63 -25.14 1.34 -7.44
N PHE A 64 -25.62 2.01 -6.40
CA PHE A 64 -25.03 3.19 -5.79
C PHE A 64 -25.01 3.04 -4.27
N VAL A 65 -24.01 3.61 -3.61
CA VAL A 65 -23.94 3.73 -2.13
C VAL A 65 -23.83 5.19 -1.73
N SER A 66 -24.12 5.50 -0.47
CA SER A 66 -24.02 6.87 0.08
C SER A 66 -22.93 6.89 1.16
N PRO A 67 -21.71 7.41 0.88
CA PRO A 67 -20.65 7.60 1.87
C PRO A 67 -21.07 8.53 3.01
N ASP A 68 -21.85 9.57 2.68
CA ASP A 68 -22.55 10.45 3.61
C ASP A 68 -23.99 10.69 3.12
N ASP A 69 -24.75 11.49 3.87
CA ASP A 69 -26.19 11.71 3.61
C ASP A 69 -26.46 12.50 2.30
N HIS A 70 -25.45 13.15 1.74
CA HIS A 70 -25.57 14.03 0.57
C HIS A 70 -24.99 13.42 -0.71
N GLU A 71 -24.17 12.38 -0.60
CA GLU A 71 -23.55 11.72 -1.75
C GLU A 71 -24.32 10.48 -2.24
N THR A 72 -24.24 10.23 -3.56
CA THR A 72 -24.70 8.99 -4.18
C THR A 72 -23.68 8.56 -5.22
N VAL A 73 -22.84 7.60 -4.84
CA VAL A 73 -21.66 7.16 -5.58
C VAL A 73 -21.94 5.84 -6.26
N PHE A 74 -21.66 5.75 -7.56
CA PHE A 74 -21.83 4.55 -8.35
C PHE A 74 -20.87 3.45 -7.90
N VAL A 75 -21.36 2.23 -7.72
CA VAL A 75 -20.54 1.09 -7.24
C VAL A 75 -20.48 -0.09 -8.20
N GLY A 76 -21.28 -0.06 -9.26
CA GLY A 76 -21.19 -1.04 -10.34
C GLY A 76 -22.47 -1.14 -11.17
N LEU A 77 -22.30 -1.63 -12.39
CA LEU A 77 -23.38 -2.12 -13.23
C LEU A 77 -23.33 -3.64 -13.23
N TYR A 78 -24.43 -4.28 -12.86
CA TYR A 78 -24.51 -5.73 -12.70
C TYR A 78 -25.54 -6.28 -13.67
N ALA A 79 -25.20 -7.33 -14.43
CA ALA A 79 -26.25 -8.16 -15.02
C ALA A 79 -26.90 -8.97 -13.91
N VAL A 80 -28.23 -9.08 -13.96
CA VAL A 80 -28.99 -9.73 -12.91
C VAL A 80 -29.91 -10.80 -13.45
N ASN A 81 -30.00 -11.91 -12.72
CA ASN A 81 -30.93 -12.98 -13.01
C ASN A 81 -31.46 -13.58 -11.71
N MET A 82 -32.79 -13.59 -11.54
CA MET A 82 -33.44 -14.14 -10.37
C MET A 82 -33.27 -15.66 -10.32
N ARG A 83 -32.91 -16.19 -9.16
CA ARG A 83 -32.88 -17.63 -8.90
C ARG A 83 -33.98 -17.96 -7.89
N ARG A 84 -35.17 -18.30 -8.39
CA ARG A 84 -36.36 -18.58 -7.56
C ARG A 84 -36.16 -19.77 -6.62
N ASP A 85 -35.34 -20.73 -7.03
CA ASP A 85 -35.13 -21.99 -6.30
C ASP A 85 -33.92 -21.92 -5.34
N HIS A 86 -33.28 -20.77 -5.21
CA HIS A 86 -32.12 -20.63 -4.35
C HIS A 86 -32.53 -20.43 -2.88
N VAL A 87 -32.00 -21.27 -2.00
CA VAL A 87 -32.23 -21.16 -0.56
C VAL A 87 -31.31 -20.10 0.02
N ILE A 88 -31.88 -19.14 0.73
CA ILE A 88 -31.14 -18.11 1.47
C ILE A 88 -30.91 -18.64 2.89
N ASP A 89 -29.70 -19.10 3.18
CA ASP A 89 -29.32 -19.69 4.48
C ASP A 89 -28.27 -18.84 5.24
N TRP A 90 -27.94 -17.66 4.73
CA TRP A 90 -27.00 -16.73 5.34
C TRP A 90 -27.70 -15.59 6.10
N PRO A 91 -27.05 -15.03 7.14
CA PRO A 91 -27.57 -13.89 7.88
C PRO A 91 -27.45 -12.59 7.07
N ASP A 92 -28.10 -11.52 7.57
CA ASP A 92 -28.01 -10.19 6.96
C ASP A 92 -26.58 -9.64 7.04
N ASP A 93 -25.89 -9.59 5.90
CA ASP A 93 -24.53 -9.05 5.83
C ASP A 93 -24.43 -7.62 6.34
N LEU A 94 -25.53 -6.85 6.29
CA LEU A 94 -25.60 -5.51 6.81
C LEU A 94 -26.05 -5.52 8.29
N GLY A 95 -25.13 -5.93 9.16
CA GLY A 95 -25.26 -5.75 10.61
C GLY A 95 -25.70 -6.98 11.40
N ALA A 96 -25.73 -8.19 10.84
CA ALA A 96 -25.97 -9.41 11.62
C ALA A 96 -24.94 -9.64 12.74
N THR A 97 -25.42 -10.11 13.88
CA THR A 97 -24.60 -10.71 14.94
C THR A 97 -24.32 -12.19 14.62
N ALA A 98 -23.40 -12.81 15.36
CA ALA A 98 -22.98 -14.20 15.13
C ALA A 98 -24.16 -15.21 15.14
N ASP A 99 -25.24 -14.90 15.87
CA ASP A 99 -26.42 -15.78 16.05
C ASP A 99 -27.64 -15.33 15.22
N ALA A 100 -27.46 -14.44 14.24
CA ALA A 100 -28.57 -13.94 13.43
C ALA A 100 -29.16 -15.04 12.54
N ALA A 101 -30.49 -15.15 12.52
CA ALA A 101 -31.20 -16.00 11.59
C ALA A 101 -30.98 -15.58 10.12
N ALA A 102 -31.27 -16.47 9.18
CA ALA A 102 -31.14 -16.19 7.75
C ALA A 102 -31.99 -14.98 7.32
N VAL A 103 -31.53 -14.26 6.30
CA VAL A 103 -32.24 -13.08 5.77
C VAL A 103 -33.67 -13.45 5.38
N GLY A 104 -34.64 -12.71 5.92
CA GLY A 104 -36.06 -12.94 5.62
C GLY A 104 -36.73 -14.03 6.45
N ALA A 105 -36.02 -14.72 7.34
CA ALA A 105 -36.61 -15.68 8.27
C ALA A 105 -37.73 -15.02 9.09
N GLY A 106 -38.94 -15.61 9.05
CA GLY A 106 -40.11 -15.12 9.77
C GLY A 106 -40.73 -13.82 9.22
N LYS A 107 -40.41 -13.41 7.99
CA LYS A 107 -41.06 -12.26 7.33
C LYS A 107 -42.21 -12.71 6.43
N ASP A 108 -43.28 -11.94 6.43
CA ASP A 108 -44.47 -12.19 5.58
C ASP A 108 -44.19 -12.01 4.08
N VAL A 109 -43.16 -11.24 3.74
CA VAL A 109 -42.76 -10.98 2.35
C VAL A 109 -41.49 -11.77 2.02
N PRO A 110 -41.52 -12.63 0.99
CA PRO A 110 -40.38 -13.46 0.63
C PRO A 110 -39.21 -12.63 0.09
N TYR A 111 -38.00 -13.08 0.44
CA TYR A 111 -36.76 -12.63 -0.17
C TYR A 111 -36.37 -13.58 -1.31
N PHE A 112 -35.77 -13.02 -2.34
CA PHE A 112 -35.26 -13.74 -3.50
C PHE A 112 -33.77 -13.46 -3.67
N PHE A 113 -33.06 -14.48 -4.16
CA PHE A 113 -31.69 -14.35 -4.58
C PHE A 113 -31.61 -13.96 -6.05
N TRP A 114 -30.80 -12.94 -6.33
CA TRP A 114 -30.47 -12.45 -7.65
C TRP A 114 -29.01 -12.78 -7.90
N HIS A 115 -28.73 -13.64 -8.87
CA HIS A 115 -27.37 -13.79 -9.33
C HIS A 115 -26.94 -12.47 -9.97
N THR A 116 -25.88 -11.85 -9.45
CA THR A 116 -25.34 -10.59 -9.95
C THR A 116 -23.96 -10.82 -10.56
N GLU A 117 -23.71 -10.25 -11.72
CA GLU A 117 -22.42 -10.32 -12.41
C GLU A 117 -21.98 -8.91 -12.77
N LEU A 118 -20.89 -8.42 -12.17
CA LEU A 118 -20.35 -7.09 -12.44
C LEU A 118 -19.88 -7.01 -13.91
N LYS A 119 -20.40 -6.04 -14.65
CA LYS A 119 -20.02 -5.80 -16.04
C LYS A 119 -18.81 -4.89 -16.15
N ASP A 120 -18.03 -5.12 -17.21
CA ASP A 120 -16.86 -4.30 -17.54
C ASP A 120 -17.23 -2.91 -18.04
N VAL A 121 -18.41 -2.77 -18.64
CA VAL A 121 -18.93 -1.49 -19.10
C VAL A 121 -19.25 -0.60 -17.90
N LEU A 122 -18.77 0.64 -17.93
CA LEU A 122 -18.79 1.60 -16.81
C LEU A 122 -18.02 1.15 -15.57
N ARG A 123 -17.18 0.10 -15.64
CA ARG A 123 -16.35 -0.34 -14.51
C ARG A 123 -15.38 0.76 -14.05
N ASP A 124 -14.91 1.57 -14.99
CA ASP A 124 -14.08 2.76 -14.78
C ASP A 124 -14.81 3.90 -14.05
N GLN A 125 -16.13 3.84 -13.93
CA GLN A 125 -16.94 4.85 -13.25
C GLN A 125 -17.19 4.50 -11.77
N ILE A 126 -16.84 3.28 -11.34
CA ILE A 126 -17.06 2.78 -9.98
C ILE A 126 -16.26 3.61 -8.98
N GLY A 127 -16.95 4.17 -7.98
CA GLY A 127 -16.37 5.05 -6.97
C GLY A 127 -16.13 6.49 -7.47
N HIS A 128 -16.47 6.81 -8.71
CA HIS A 128 -16.16 8.10 -9.34
C HIS A 128 -17.42 8.85 -9.73
N LEU A 129 -18.31 8.15 -10.45
CA LEU A 129 -19.57 8.70 -10.89
C LEU A 129 -20.48 9.02 -9.71
N ARG A 130 -20.91 10.28 -9.63
CA ARG A 130 -21.90 10.78 -8.68
C ARG A 130 -23.15 11.23 -9.40
N ILE A 131 -24.31 10.94 -8.80
CA ILE A 131 -25.60 11.33 -9.36
C ILE A 131 -26.45 12.05 -8.31
N GLU A 132 -27.30 12.97 -8.79
CA GLU A 132 -28.35 13.57 -7.99
C GLU A 132 -29.50 12.56 -7.91
N TRP A 133 -29.75 12.00 -6.73
CA TRP A 133 -30.86 11.03 -6.57
C TRP A 133 -32.24 11.71 -6.60
N GLY A 134 -32.34 12.97 -6.16
CA GLY A 134 -33.56 13.78 -6.06
C GLY A 134 -34.28 13.68 -4.71
N ASP A 135 -35.22 14.60 -4.46
CA ASP A 135 -35.94 14.80 -3.18
C ASP A 135 -36.91 13.66 -2.79
N SER A 136 -36.99 12.60 -3.59
CA SER A 136 -37.73 11.38 -3.26
C SER A 136 -36.96 10.56 -2.21
N LEU A 137 -36.85 11.08 -0.98
CA LEU A 137 -36.10 10.48 0.14
C LEU A 137 -36.56 9.07 0.53
N ARG A 138 -37.67 8.56 -0.04
CA ARG A 138 -38.29 7.27 0.32
C ARG A 138 -38.04 6.13 -0.66
N SER A 139 -37.67 6.39 -1.92
CA SER A 139 -37.48 5.31 -2.91
C SER A 139 -36.01 5.05 -3.19
N TRP A 140 -35.47 4.04 -2.52
CA TRP A 140 -34.10 3.57 -2.68
C TRP A 140 -33.88 2.79 -4.00
N ALA A 141 -34.96 2.39 -4.70
CA ALA A 141 -34.87 1.69 -5.98
C ALA A 141 -35.83 2.31 -7.01
N GLN A 142 -35.38 2.50 -8.24
CA GLN A 142 -36.11 3.23 -9.29
C GLN A 142 -35.83 2.65 -10.69
N HIS A 143 -36.77 2.79 -11.64
CA HIS A 143 -36.51 2.44 -13.05
C HIS A 143 -35.73 3.56 -13.75
N ALA A 144 -34.61 3.25 -14.39
CA ALA A 144 -33.77 4.26 -15.03
C ALA A 144 -34.50 5.01 -16.16
N ALA A 145 -35.32 4.30 -16.96
CA ALA A 145 -36.13 4.91 -18.03
C ALA A 145 -37.04 6.07 -17.59
N HIS A 146 -37.55 6.05 -16.34
CA HIS A 146 -38.43 7.08 -15.80
C HIS A 146 -37.71 8.05 -14.85
N ASN A 147 -36.44 7.79 -14.54
CA ASN A 147 -35.69 8.51 -13.52
C ASN A 147 -34.29 8.81 -14.03
N ASP A 148 -34.19 9.59 -15.12
CA ASP A 148 -32.89 9.99 -15.63
C ASP A 148 -32.15 10.85 -14.61
N LYS A 149 -31.01 10.37 -14.14
CA LYS A 149 -30.27 11.01 -13.06
C LYS A 149 -29.27 12.00 -13.63
N ARG A 150 -29.32 13.23 -13.12
CA ARG A 150 -28.28 14.21 -13.43
C ARG A 150 -26.98 13.70 -12.84
N ILE A 151 -25.95 13.63 -13.67
CA ILE A 151 -24.60 13.41 -13.18
C ILE A 151 -24.17 14.70 -12.52
N VAL A 152 -23.95 14.62 -11.21
CA VAL A 152 -23.36 15.74 -10.47
C VAL A 152 -21.92 15.83 -10.91
N PRO A 153 -21.37 17.04 -11.08
CA PRO A 153 -19.93 17.25 -11.08
C PRO A 153 -19.35 16.82 -9.73
N GLY A 154 -19.28 15.50 -9.50
CA GLY A 154 -18.30 14.92 -8.61
C GLY A 154 -16.95 15.09 -9.27
N THR A 155 -15.96 15.52 -8.51
CA THR A 155 -14.55 15.55 -8.93
C THR A 155 -14.27 14.39 -9.88
N ARG A 156 -13.86 14.73 -11.11
CA ARG A 156 -13.19 13.90 -12.13
C ARG A 156 -12.46 12.74 -11.46
N ALA A 157 -12.46 11.53 -12.04
CA ALA A 157 -11.84 10.32 -11.46
C ALA A 157 -10.65 10.70 -10.55
N PRO A 158 -10.55 10.26 -9.29
CA PRO A 158 -9.55 10.73 -8.34
C PRO A 158 -8.13 10.66 -8.91
N THR A 159 -7.88 9.76 -9.86
CA THR A 159 -6.69 9.71 -10.71
C THR A 159 -6.56 10.85 -11.70
N ASP A 160 -7.60 11.24 -12.44
CA ASP A 160 -7.62 12.41 -13.32
C ASP A 160 -7.60 13.73 -12.54
N ALA A 161 -8.32 13.85 -11.42
CA ALA A 161 -8.29 15.04 -10.58
C ALA A 161 -6.92 15.18 -9.90
N THR A 162 -6.38 14.10 -9.32
CA THR A 162 -5.03 14.10 -8.75
C THR A 162 -3.99 14.31 -9.85
N ALA A 163 -4.08 13.64 -11.00
CA ALA A 163 -3.18 13.86 -12.14
C ALA A 163 -3.25 15.29 -12.64
N HIS A 164 -4.44 15.89 -12.71
CA HIS A 164 -4.61 17.28 -13.11
C HIS A 164 -3.98 18.24 -12.10
N ARG A 165 -4.24 18.06 -10.79
CA ARG A 165 -3.61 18.84 -9.72
C ARG A 165 -2.09 18.73 -9.77
N LEU A 166 -1.57 17.52 -9.91
CA LEU A 166 -0.14 17.25 -10.06
C LEU A 166 0.43 17.94 -11.31
N SER A 167 -0.29 17.91 -12.43
CA SER A 167 0.13 18.59 -13.67
C SER A 167 0.18 20.11 -13.49
N VAL A 168 -0.81 20.70 -12.83
CA VAL A 168 -0.82 22.13 -12.46
C VAL A 168 0.36 22.46 -11.53
N LEU A 169 0.68 21.55 -10.61
CA LEU A 169 1.85 21.60 -9.76
C LEU A 169 3.14 21.17 -10.49
N GLY A 170 3.17 21.16 -11.83
CA GLY A 170 4.38 20.95 -12.63
C GLY A 170 4.95 19.53 -12.64
N PHE A 171 4.19 18.53 -12.21
CA PHE A 171 4.54 17.13 -12.47
C PHE A 171 4.19 16.73 -13.90
N THR A 172 5.10 16.02 -14.54
CA THR A 172 4.91 15.45 -15.87
C THR A 172 4.59 13.96 -15.74
N GLN A 173 3.55 13.50 -16.44
CA GLN A 173 3.28 12.07 -16.56
C GLN A 173 4.33 11.39 -17.44
N THR A 174 5.09 10.44 -16.91
CA THR A 174 6.22 9.81 -17.64
C THR A 174 6.00 8.35 -18.02
N HIS A 175 5.11 7.65 -17.32
CA HIS A 175 4.78 6.25 -17.63
C HIS A 175 3.40 5.88 -17.08
N ALA A 176 2.62 5.07 -17.79
CA ALA A 176 1.30 4.62 -17.34
C ALA A 176 1.11 3.13 -17.58
N THR A 177 0.47 2.47 -16.61
CA THR A 177 0.05 1.07 -16.67
C THR A 177 -1.44 0.97 -16.35
N LYS A 178 -2.04 -0.21 -16.46
CA LYS A 178 -3.43 -0.41 -16.02
C LYS A 178 -3.66 -0.09 -14.53
N LYS A 179 -2.64 -0.17 -13.69
CA LYS A 179 -2.77 -0.03 -12.22
C LYS A 179 -2.18 1.25 -11.65
N LEU A 180 -1.14 1.80 -12.27
CA LEU A 180 -0.39 2.94 -11.77
C LEU A 180 0.04 3.86 -12.91
N THR A 181 0.00 5.16 -12.64
CA THR A 181 0.57 6.21 -13.48
C THR A 181 1.68 6.91 -12.72
N ARG A 182 2.82 7.09 -13.37
CA ARG A 182 4.01 7.73 -12.80
C ARG A 182 4.03 9.21 -13.17
N PHE A 183 4.36 10.04 -12.17
CA PHE A 183 4.53 11.47 -12.29
C PHE A 183 5.90 11.89 -11.77
N ASP A 184 6.59 12.76 -12.52
CA ASP A 184 7.91 13.27 -12.20
C ASP A 184 7.93 14.81 -12.23
N ARG A 185 8.52 15.45 -11.22
CA ARG A 185 8.74 16.89 -11.13
C ARG A 185 10.16 17.14 -10.63
N GLY A 186 11.03 17.67 -11.48
CA GLY A 186 12.44 17.84 -11.14
C GLY A 186 13.06 16.53 -10.65
N THR A 187 13.36 16.47 -9.36
CA THR A 187 13.96 15.30 -8.70
C THR A 187 12.96 14.40 -7.98
N VAL A 188 11.69 14.80 -7.89
CA VAL A 188 10.64 14.08 -7.17
C VAL A 188 9.88 13.16 -8.12
N THR A 189 9.72 11.89 -7.72
CA THR A 189 8.86 10.91 -8.40
C THR A 189 7.79 10.39 -7.45
N LEU A 190 6.57 10.30 -7.96
CA LEU A 190 5.45 9.64 -7.29
C LEU A 190 4.60 8.84 -8.29
N TYR A 191 3.75 7.97 -7.75
CA TYR A 191 2.76 7.24 -8.54
C TYR A 191 1.35 7.60 -8.10
N VAL A 192 0.41 7.53 -9.03
CA VAL A 192 -1.02 7.61 -8.77
C VAL A 192 -1.65 6.26 -9.13
N LYS A 193 -2.46 5.70 -8.24
CA LYS A 193 -3.11 4.41 -8.41
C LYS A 193 -4.37 4.55 -9.27
N ASN A 194 -4.40 3.92 -10.44
CA ASN A 194 -5.43 4.11 -11.48
C ASN A 194 -6.82 3.54 -11.16
N ALA A 195 -6.95 2.68 -10.15
CA ALA A 195 -8.18 1.93 -9.87
C ALA A 195 -8.62 2.01 -8.39
N THR A 196 -8.21 3.04 -7.64
CA THR A 196 -8.65 3.24 -6.25
C THR A 196 -8.83 4.72 -5.91
N THR A 197 -9.82 4.99 -5.07
CA THR A 197 -10.08 6.30 -4.47
C THR A 197 -9.38 6.47 -3.12
N ARG A 198 -9.05 5.36 -2.44
CA ARG A 198 -8.35 5.36 -1.14
C ARG A 198 -6.85 5.45 -1.34
N LEU A 199 -6.22 6.42 -0.67
CA LEU A 199 -4.79 6.69 -0.67
C LEU A 199 -4.20 6.60 -2.09
N PRO A 200 -4.66 7.43 -3.04
CA PRO A 200 -4.37 7.27 -4.46
C PRO A 200 -2.92 7.60 -4.82
N ILE A 201 -2.21 8.39 -4.01
CA ILE A 201 -0.82 8.78 -4.27
C ILE A 201 0.11 7.77 -3.59
N VAL A 202 1.19 7.38 -4.25
CA VAL A 202 2.25 6.55 -3.68
C VAL A 202 3.58 7.28 -3.83
N ILE A 203 4.22 7.59 -2.71
CA ILE A 203 5.54 8.24 -2.65
C ILE A 203 6.64 7.25 -2.27
N HIS A 204 7.88 7.65 -2.51
CA HIS A 204 9.04 6.81 -2.24
C HIS A 204 9.13 6.43 -0.74
N PRO A 205 9.45 5.17 -0.39
CA PRO A 205 9.42 4.71 1.01
C PRO A 205 10.46 5.38 1.92
N TYR A 206 11.45 6.09 1.36
CA TYR A 206 12.39 6.90 2.14
C TYR A 206 11.71 7.90 3.11
N TYR A 207 10.55 8.44 2.71
CA TYR A 207 9.79 9.35 3.55
C TYR A 207 9.21 8.69 4.82
N GLU A 208 9.37 7.37 5.00
CA GLU A 208 9.05 6.65 6.24
C GLU A 208 9.70 7.30 7.46
N THR A 209 10.96 7.70 7.31
CA THR A 209 11.75 8.35 8.37
C THR A 209 11.16 9.69 8.85
N ARG A 210 10.26 10.27 8.05
CA ARG A 210 9.58 11.53 8.32
C ARG A 210 8.06 11.36 8.39
N LEU A 211 7.55 10.15 8.71
CA LEU A 211 6.11 9.92 8.82
C LEU A 211 5.41 10.83 9.83
N ALA A 212 6.09 11.18 10.93
CA ALA A 212 5.55 12.11 11.92
C ALA A 212 5.30 13.50 11.31
N GLU A 213 6.26 14.02 10.54
CA GLU A 213 6.14 15.30 9.84
C GLU A 213 5.16 15.20 8.66
N LEU A 214 5.18 14.11 7.91
CA LEU A 214 4.27 13.90 6.77
C LEU A 214 2.81 13.87 7.24
N ARG A 215 2.53 13.33 8.43
CA ARG A 215 1.19 13.33 9.06
C ARG A 215 0.72 14.71 9.51
N THR A 216 1.62 15.66 9.72
CA THR A 216 1.24 17.04 10.08
C THR A 216 1.06 17.94 8.86
N VAL A 217 1.36 17.45 7.65
CA VAL A 217 1.10 18.19 6.41
C VAL A 217 -0.41 18.36 6.24
N PRO A 218 -0.94 19.60 6.14
CA PRO A 218 -2.37 19.84 6.04
C PRO A 218 -3.03 19.09 4.87
N GLY A 219 -4.10 18.36 5.16
CA GLY A 219 -4.89 17.62 4.16
C GLY A 219 -4.19 16.39 3.57
N VAL A 220 -3.04 15.98 4.11
CA VAL A 220 -2.40 14.70 3.77
C VAL A 220 -2.89 13.62 4.74
N THR A 221 -3.46 12.54 4.20
CA THR A 221 -3.94 11.40 4.98
C THR A 221 -3.12 10.15 4.68
N LEU A 222 -2.78 9.38 5.72
CA LEU A 222 -2.06 8.10 5.67
C LEU A 222 -2.84 7.04 6.45
N ASP A 223 -2.69 5.77 6.10
CA ASP A 223 -3.32 4.68 6.86
C ASP A 223 -2.79 4.60 8.31
N THR A 224 -3.69 4.22 9.22
CA THR A 224 -3.39 3.93 10.63
C THR A 224 -4.10 2.62 11.02
N PRO A 225 -3.37 1.52 11.31
CA PRO A 225 -1.91 1.43 11.38
C PRO A 225 -1.23 1.66 10.02
N PHE A 226 -0.02 2.20 10.06
CA PHE A 226 0.77 2.49 8.86
C PHE A 226 1.10 1.18 8.12
N GLY A 227 0.97 1.21 6.79
CA GLY A 227 1.28 0.09 5.91
C GLY A 227 1.95 0.56 4.63
N TYR A 228 2.46 -0.40 3.86
CA TYR A 228 3.07 -0.15 2.57
C TYR A 228 2.17 -0.61 1.42
N TYR A 229 2.15 0.20 0.36
CA TYR A 229 1.59 -0.23 -0.91
C TYR A 229 2.64 -1.01 -1.72
N ILE A 230 2.30 -2.25 -2.10
CA ILE A 230 3.22 -3.18 -2.77
C ILE A 230 2.74 -3.48 -4.18
N ASN A 231 3.53 -3.10 -5.19
CA ASN A 231 3.19 -3.34 -6.59
C ASN A 231 4.46 -3.38 -7.46
N SER A 232 4.57 -4.37 -8.34
CA SER A 232 5.70 -4.51 -9.27
C SER A 232 5.85 -3.34 -10.25
N ASN A 233 4.77 -2.59 -10.52
CA ASN A 233 4.77 -1.44 -11.43
C ASN A 233 5.36 -0.15 -10.82
N LEU A 234 5.77 -0.16 -9.55
CA LEU A 234 6.47 0.97 -8.90
C LEU A 234 7.94 1.04 -9.35
N SER A 235 8.22 1.00 -10.64
CA SER A 235 9.56 0.79 -11.24
C SER A 235 10.68 1.72 -10.74
N ALA A 236 10.36 2.93 -10.28
CA ALA A 236 11.31 3.89 -9.72
C ALA A 236 11.60 3.67 -8.23
N PHE A 237 10.84 2.81 -7.54
CA PHE A 237 10.93 2.59 -6.09
C PHE A 237 11.67 1.29 -5.75
N PRO A 238 12.29 1.19 -4.57
CA PRO A 238 13.07 0.02 -4.14
C PRO A 238 12.24 -1.25 -4.02
N ARG A 239 12.92 -2.40 -4.00
CA ARG A 239 12.30 -3.70 -3.73
C ARG A 239 12.30 -4.01 -2.24
N TRP A 240 11.18 -4.53 -1.75
CA TRP A 240 10.95 -5.07 -0.42
C TRP A 240 10.58 -6.55 -0.48
N ARG A 241 11.06 -7.29 0.51
CA ARG A 241 10.71 -8.69 0.74
C ARG A 241 9.64 -8.75 1.84
N ASP A 242 8.39 -8.83 1.41
CA ASP A 242 7.25 -9.07 2.29
C ASP A 242 7.34 -10.48 2.88
N ALA A 243 7.08 -10.64 4.19
CA ALA A 243 7.08 -11.94 4.86
C ALA A 243 6.07 -12.93 4.24
N GLY A 244 5.01 -12.42 3.59
CA GLY A 244 4.00 -13.22 2.90
C GLY A 244 4.25 -13.49 1.41
N ARG A 245 5.34 -12.99 0.79
CA ARG A 245 5.58 -13.17 -0.65
C ARG A 245 6.81 -14.01 -0.97
N ALA A 246 6.65 -14.93 -1.92
CA ALA A 246 7.74 -15.76 -2.44
C ALA A 246 8.85 -14.96 -3.16
N THR A 247 8.54 -13.80 -3.75
CA THR A 247 9.51 -12.95 -4.46
C THR A 247 9.44 -11.49 -4.01
N PRO A 248 10.60 -10.79 -3.89
CA PRO A 248 10.62 -9.37 -3.56
C PRO A 248 9.89 -8.53 -4.62
N SER A 249 9.01 -7.63 -4.17
CA SER A 249 8.27 -6.70 -5.03
C SER A 249 8.61 -5.26 -4.66
N ARG A 250 8.18 -4.29 -5.45
CA ARG A 250 8.44 -2.88 -5.16
C ARG A 250 7.38 -2.32 -4.23
N TYR A 251 7.74 -1.32 -3.43
CA TYR A 251 6.88 -0.80 -2.39
C TYR A 251 7.01 0.72 -2.24
N GLY A 252 6.00 1.35 -1.66
CA GLY A 252 5.98 2.77 -1.35
C GLY A 252 4.93 3.12 -0.30
N ILE A 253 4.91 4.38 0.09
CA ILE A 253 3.97 4.92 1.08
C ILE A 253 2.78 5.46 0.33
N ASP A 254 1.59 4.91 0.57
CA ASP A 254 0.37 5.44 0.00
C ASP A 254 -0.31 6.46 0.90
N LEU A 255 -0.79 7.54 0.28
CA LEU A 255 -1.42 8.67 0.94
C LEU A 255 -2.54 9.28 0.09
N SER A 256 -3.38 10.08 0.72
CA SER A 256 -4.38 10.94 0.05
C SER A 256 -4.04 12.42 0.21
N CYS A 257 -4.41 13.20 -0.80
CA CYS A 257 -4.52 14.66 -0.74
C CYS A 257 -5.90 15.03 -1.27
N ASP A 258 -6.74 15.59 -0.40
CA ASP A 258 -8.17 15.72 -0.69
C ASP A 258 -8.50 16.99 -1.51
N ASP A 259 -7.58 17.97 -1.55
CA ASP A 259 -7.74 19.23 -2.29
C ASP A 259 -6.43 19.80 -2.87
N ASP A 260 -6.53 20.98 -3.51
CA ASP A 260 -5.41 21.71 -4.13
C ASP A 260 -4.38 22.19 -3.10
N ALA A 261 -4.84 22.61 -1.91
CA ALA A 261 -3.98 23.08 -0.83
C ALA A 261 -3.13 21.93 -0.27
N ALA A 262 -3.75 20.77 -0.05
CA ALA A 262 -3.10 19.53 0.36
C ALA A 262 -2.08 19.06 -0.67
N SER A 263 -2.44 19.09 -1.96
CA SER A 263 -1.54 18.71 -3.06
C SER A 263 -0.32 19.65 -3.13
N THR A 264 -0.53 20.94 -2.90
CA THR A 264 0.53 21.96 -2.84
C THR A 264 1.43 21.73 -1.63
N ALA A 265 0.84 21.51 -0.45
CA ALA A 265 1.57 21.27 0.79
C ALA A 265 2.40 19.99 0.73
N LEU A 266 1.85 18.90 0.19
CA LEU A 266 2.60 17.67 -0.07
C LEU A 266 3.76 17.94 -1.04
N THR A 267 3.52 18.64 -2.15
CA THR A 267 4.57 18.93 -3.13
C THR A 267 5.72 19.73 -2.50
N ALA A 268 5.41 20.75 -1.71
CA ALA A 268 6.41 21.51 -0.96
C ALA A 268 7.19 20.63 0.04
N PHE A 269 6.49 19.74 0.76
CA PHE A 269 7.13 18.76 1.65
C PHE A 269 8.08 17.84 0.89
N LEU A 270 7.67 17.30 -0.25
CA LEU A 270 8.48 16.41 -1.08
C LEU A 270 9.69 17.15 -1.67
N ASP A 271 9.51 18.37 -2.16
CA ASP A 271 10.61 19.20 -2.69
C ASP A 271 11.64 19.52 -1.60
N ALA A 272 11.19 19.88 -0.39
CA ALA A 272 12.08 20.18 0.74
C ALA A 272 12.83 18.96 1.28
N ASN A 273 12.28 17.76 1.11
CA ASN A 273 12.77 16.53 1.72
C ASN A 273 13.27 15.47 0.72
N GLY A 274 13.22 15.79 -0.57
CA GLY A 274 13.57 14.90 -1.68
C GLY A 274 15.05 14.85 -2.03
N THR A 275 15.88 15.63 -1.34
CA THR A 275 17.34 15.60 -1.46
C THR A 275 18.01 15.40 -0.12
N ILE A 276 19.06 14.58 -0.10
CA ILE A 276 19.89 14.37 1.08
C ILE A 276 21.26 14.99 0.82
N PRO A 277 21.67 16.02 1.57
CA PRO A 277 23.01 16.59 1.44
C PRO A 277 24.07 15.58 1.89
N THR A 278 25.13 15.44 1.10
CA THR A 278 26.31 14.62 1.45
C THR A 278 27.59 15.40 1.16
N PRO A 279 28.73 15.02 1.76
CA PRO A 279 30.03 15.59 1.43
C PRO A 279 30.37 15.51 -0.06
N ASP A 280 29.82 14.52 -0.78
CA ASP A 280 30.04 14.31 -2.20
C ASP A 280 28.98 14.97 -3.10
N GLY A 281 28.05 15.74 -2.53
CA GLY A 281 26.93 16.39 -3.22
C GLY A 281 25.55 15.86 -2.81
N PRO A 282 24.46 16.56 -3.18
CA PRO A 282 23.10 16.13 -2.83
C PRO A 282 22.70 14.85 -3.57
N VAL A 283 21.90 14.02 -2.90
CA VAL A 283 21.38 12.78 -3.45
C VAL A 283 19.87 12.81 -3.53
N ILE A 284 19.35 12.41 -4.67
CA ILE A 284 17.95 12.50 -5.03
C ILE A 284 17.19 11.25 -4.61
N ILE A 285 16.03 11.44 -3.98
CA ILE A 285 15.14 10.36 -3.54
C ILE A 285 14.09 10.05 -4.60
N GLY A 286 14.06 8.81 -5.06
CA GLY A 286 13.02 8.30 -5.96
C GLY A 286 13.10 8.75 -7.41
N GLY A 287 14.09 9.56 -7.80
CA GLY A 287 14.23 10.06 -9.18
C GLY A 287 14.26 8.96 -10.26
N PRO A 288 14.02 9.33 -11.53
CA PRO A 288 13.92 8.37 -12.62
C PRO A 288 15.08 7.38 -12.65
N PRO A 289 14.79 6.08 -12.86
CA PRO A 289 15.80 5.17 -13.36
C PRO A 289 16.10 5.61 -14.79
N ASN A 290 16.94 6.64 -14.96
CA ASN A 290 17.71 6.73 -16.19
C ASN A 290 18.51 5.43 -16.26
N ALA A 291 18.62 4.88 -17.47
CA ALA A 291 19.24 3.59 -17.76
C ALA A 291 20.71 3.47 -17.28
N GLU A 292 21.26 4.55 -16.72
CA GLU A 292 22.42 4.52 -15.86
C GLU A 292 22.12 5.36 -14.61
N ARG A 293 21.65 4.74 -13.52
CA ARG A 293 22.15 5.21 -12.22
C ARG A 293 23.64 5.03 -12.30
N THR A 294 24.38 6.10 -12.60
CA THR A 294 25.85 6.00 -12.65
C THR A 294 26.30 5.33 -11.36
N GLN A 295 27.28 4.43 -11.42
CA GLN A 295 27.80 3.75 -10.22
C GLN A 295 28.05 4.75 -9.09
N ARG A 296 28.43 5.99 -9.42
CA ARG A 296 28.56 7.15 -8.54
C ARG A 296 27.29 7.52 -7.74
N GLU A 297 26.12 7.59 -8.36
CA GLU A 297 24.86 7.91 -7.68
C GLU A 297 24.36 6.76 -6.81
N THR A 298 24.56 5.51 -7.27
CA THR A 298 24.29 4.32 -6.47
C THR A 298 25.23 4.23 -5.26
N LEU A 299 26.51 4.57 -5.43
CA LEU A 299 27.50 4.67 -4.36
C LEU A 299 27.16 5.80 -3.37
N ARG A 300 26.65 6.95 -3.85
CA ARG A 300 26.21 8.07 -2.99
C ARG A 300 24.95 7.74 -2.19
N LEU A 301 23.95 7.11 -2.81
CA LEU A 301 22.76 6.58 -2.11
C LEU A 301 23.14 5.50 -1.10
N ALA A 302 24.09 4.63 -1.46
CA ALA A 302 24.65 3.66 -0.53
C ALA A 302 25.36 4.34 0.65
N ARG A 303 26.10 5.45 0.44
CA ARG A 303 26.76 6.22 1.51
C ARG A 303 25.78 6.89 2.47
N ILE A 304 24.67 7.43 1.98
CA ILE A 304 23.64 7.99 2.86
C ILE A 304 22.86 6.90 3.57
N GLY A 305 22.52 5.84 2.84
CA GLY A 305 21.95 4.63 3.39
C GLY A 305 22.82 4.08 4.52
N GLN A 306 24.15 4.06 4.31
CA GLN A 306 25.15 3.75 5.34
C GLN A 306 25.16 4.75 6.49
N GLY A 307 24.91 6.04 6.25
CA GLY A 307 24.79 7.04 7.32
C GLY A 307 23.60 6.79 8.25
N ARG A 308 22.41 6.51 7.69
CA ARG A 308 21.23 6.11 8.46
C ARG A 308 21.45 4.75 9.11
N PHE A 309 21.81 3.74 8.33
CA PHE A 309 22.12 2.39 8.80
C PHE A 309 23.12 2.41 9.95
N ARG A 310 24.19 3.20 9.84
CA ARG A 310 25.15 3.38 10.93
C ARG A 310 24.49 3.98 12.17
N ARG A 311 23.69 5.04 12.05
CA ARG A 311 22.98 5.60 13.23
C ARG A 311 22.05 4.57 13.87
N ASP A 312 21.25 3.87 13.07
CA ASP A 312 20.31 2.86 13.54
C ASP A 312 21.06 1.70 14.22
N LEU A 313 22.23 1.30 13.72
CA LEU A 313 23.10 0.32 14.36
C LEU A 313 23.67 0.83 15.69
N PHE A 314 24.07 2.10 15.76
CA PHE A 314 24.49 2.72 17.02
C PHE A 314 23.37 2.71 18.05
N GLU A 315 22.11 2.88 17.63
CA GLU A 315 20.95 2.79 18.53
C GLU A 315 20.69 1.35 19.00
N ILE A 316 20.60 0.38 18.07
CA ILE A 316 20.35 -1.04 18.40
C ILE A 316 21.43 -1.61 19.32
N TRP A 317 22.70 -1.28 19.05
CA TRP A 317 23.84 -1.81 19.78
C TRP A 317 24.31 -0.90 20.92
N GLY A 318 23.56 0.15 21.26
CA GLY A 318 23.88 1.06 22.37
C GLY A 318 25.23 1.76 22.25
N GLY A 319 25.67 2.03 21.01
CA GLY A 319 26.94 2.67 20.68
C GLY A 319 28.17 1.81 20.99
N ARG A 320 27.99 0.48 21.10
CA ARG A 320 29.05 -0.46 21.50
C ARG A 320 29.27 -1.53 20.45
N CYS A 321 30.49 -2.05 20.39
CA CYS A 321 30.79 -3.24 19.62
C CYS A 321 29.90 -4.40 20.11
N ALA A 322 29.20 -5.04 19.18
CA ALA A 322 28.26 -6.13 19.40
C ALA A 322 28.90 -7.35 20.10
N VAL A 323 30.22 -7.51 19.98
CA VAL A 323 30.98 -8.63 20.55
C VAL A 323 31.81 -8.18 21.77
N SER A 324 32.65 -7.17 21.61
CA SER A 324 33.62 -6.77 22.65
C SER A 324 33.09 -5.73 23.64
N GLY A 325 31.95 -5.09 23.36
CA GLY A 325 31.40 -4.03 24.19
C GLY A 325 32.13 -2.68 24.14
N VAL A 326 33.22 -2.57 23.35
CA VAL A 326 33.99 -1.33 23.16
C VAL A 326 33.09 -0.19 22.70
N ALA A 327 33.15 0.94 23.40
CA ALA A 327 32.33 2.13 23.17
C ALA A 327 33.16 3.30 22.62
N LEU A 328 33.93 3.06 21.55
CA LEU A 328 34.77 4.07 20.90
C LEU A 328 34.29 4.27 19.45
N PRO A 329 33.42 5.25 19.16
CA PRO A 329 32.76 5.40 17.87
C PRO A 329 33.68 5.38 16.64
N GLU A 330 34.88 5.92 16.76
CA GLU A 330 35.91 6.02 15.72
C GLU A 330 36.45 4.64 15.32
N PHE A 331 36.49 3.72 16.29
CA PHE A 331 36.92 2.33 16.11
C PHE A 331 35.80 1.41 15.60
N LEU A 332 34.54 1.85 15.73
CA LEU A 332 33.37 1.06 15.35
C LEU A 332 33.04 1.19 13.85
N ARG A 333 32.66 0.07 13.26
CA ARG A 333 32.25 -0.11 11.87
C ARG A 333 30.83 -0.66 11.83
N ALA A 334 30.02 -0.10 10.95
CA ALA A 334 28.67 -0.57 10.69
C ALA A 334 28.77 -1.65 9.59
N SER A 335 28.96 -2.90 10.01
CA SER A 335 29.17 -4.04 9.12
C SER A 335 27.82 -4.61 8.68
N HIS A 336 27.67 -4.92 7.40
CA HIS A 336 26.49 -5.63 6.89
C HIS A 336 26.65 -7.14 7.09
N ILE A 337 25.61 -7.82 7.59
CA ILE A 337 25.60 -9.29 7.71
C ILE A 337 25.52 -9.92 6.32
N LEU A 338 24.50 -9.55 5.54
CA LEU A 338 24.42 -9.84 4.11
C LEU A 338 25.05 -8.68 3.37
N ALA A 339 26.22 -8.93 2.77
CA ALA A 339 26.98 -7.91 2.04
C ALA A 339 26.12 -7.14 1.03
N TRP A 340 26.41 -5.85 0.89
CA TRP A 340 25.62 -4.89 0.09
C TRP A 340 25.32 -5.36 -1.35
N GLN A 341 26.26 -6.07 -1.98
CA GLN A 341 26.12 -6.61 -3.33
C GLN A 341 25.09 -7.75 -3.45
N HIS A 342 24.80 -8.46 -2.35
CA HIS A 342 23.85 -9.56 -2.29
C HIS A 342 22.50 -9.15 -1.71
N ALA A 343 22.47 -8.03 -0.97
CA ALA A 343 21.28 -7.46 -0.37
C ALA A 343 20.42 -6.71 -1.40
N ILE A 344 19.09 -6.89 -1.33
CA ILE A 344 18.14 -5.99 -2.00
C ILE A 344 18.08 -4.64 -1.27
N ASP A 345 17.45 -3.64 -1.88
CA ASP A 345 17.45 -2.26 -1.36
C ASP A 345 16.94 -2.13 0.08
N THR A 346 15.93 -2.90 0.50
CA THR A 346 15.48 -2.90 1.90
C THR A 346 16.47 -3.57 2.83
N GLU A 347 17.04 -4.70 2.43
CA GLU A 347 18.04 -5.42 3.23
C GLU A 347 19.30 -4.54 3.42
N ARG A 348 19.64 -3.65 2.46
CA ARG A 348 20.76 -2.70 2.58
C ARG A 348 20.56 -1.64 3.65
N LEU A 349 19.31 -1.31 3.98
CA LEU A 349 18.93 -0.28 4.94
C LEU A 349 18.35 -0.88 6.23
N ASP A 350 18.08 -2.19 6.26
CA ASP A 350 17.55 -2.88 7.42
C ASP A 350 18.64 -2.94 8.51
N PRO A 351 18.42 -2.31 9.67
CA PRO A 351 19.42 -2.29 10.72
C PRO A 351 19.65 -3.69 11.35
N TYR A 352 18.72 -4.65 11.17
CA TYR A 352 18.92 -6.05 11.55
C TYR A 352 19.75 -6.84 10.53
N ASN A 353 20.06 -6.26 9.36
CA ASN A 353 21.10 -6.74 8.46
C ASN A 353 22.48 -6.15 8.84
N GLY A 354 22.66 -5.70 10.09
CA GLY A 354 23.85 -5.01 10.51
C GLY A 354 24.34 -5.37 11.90
N LEU A 355 25.67 -5.40 12.04
CA LEU A 355 26.36 -5.51 13.31
C LEU A 355 27.26 -4.29 13.50
N LEU A 356 27.28 -3.74 14.71
CA LEU A 356 28.26 -2.73 15.08
C LEU A 356 29.52 -3.44 15.58
N LEU A 357 30.60 -3.45 14.79
CA LEU A 357 31.81 -4.23 15.09
C LEU A 357 33.02 -3.33 15.28
N GLY A 358 34.00 -3.80 16.06
CA GLY A 358 35.34 -3.18 16.06
C GLY A 358 36.06 -3.47 14.75
N ALA A 359 36.95 -2.60 14.29
CA ALA A 359 37.58 -2.70 12.98
C ALA A 359 38.22 -4.07 12.65
N HIS A 360 38.81 -4.74 13.65
CA HIS A 360 39.40 -6.07 13.53
C HIS A 360 38.34 -7.18 13.34
N LEU A 361 37.22 -7.11 14.07
CA LEU A 361 36.09 -8.04 13.93
C LEU A 361 35.38 -7.84 12.58
N ASP A 362 35.16 -6.59 12.20
CA ASP A 362 34.59 -6.18 10.90
C ASP A 362 35.39 -6.81 9.74
N ALA A 363 36.71 -6.65 9.74
CA ALA A 363 37.58 -7.20 8.70
C ALA A 363 37.50 -8.74 8.59
N LEU A 364 37.45 -9.46 9.72
CA LEU A 364 37.32 -10.91 9.72
C LEU A 364 35.92 -11.37 9.27
N PHE A 365 34.88 -10.65 9.67
CA PHE A 365 33.50 -10.98 9.40
C PHE A 365 33.13 -10.72 7.92
N ASP A 366 33.52 -9.58 7.36
CA ASP A 366 33.34 -9.22 5.95
C ASP A 366 34.10 -10.18 5.01
N ALA A 367 35.25 -10.71 5.46
CA ALA A 367 36.02 -11.70 4.73
C ALA A 367 35.44 -13.13 4.81
N TYR A 368 34.33 -13.32 5.52
CA TYR A 368 33.71 -14.62 5.80
C TYR A 368 34.63 -15.60 6.56
N LEU A 369 35.57 -15.07 7.34
CA LEU A 369 36.51 -15.84 8.16
C LEU A 369 35.96 -16.12 9.57
N ILE A 370 35.05 -15.28 10.05
CA ILE A 370 34.24 -15.52 11.25
C ILE A 370 32.77 -15.29 10.93
N GLY A 371 31.88 -15.90 11.69
CA GLY A 371 30.43 -15.71 11.61
C GLY A 371 29.78 -15.92 12.98
N PHE A 372 28.46 -15.95 13.04
CA PHE A 372 27.74 -16.23 14.29
C PHE A 372 26.61 -17.24 14.07
N ASP A 373 26.40 -18.14 15.03
CA ASP A 373 25.24 -19.02 15.07
C ASP A 373 23.96 -18.26 15.48
N ASP A 374 22.82 -18.96 15.53
CA ASP A 374 21.52 -18.33 15.85
C ASP A 374 21.37 -17.90 17.32
N ASP A 375 22.29 -18.35 18.19
CA ASP A 375 22.44 -17.93 19.59
C ASP A 375 23.47 -16.79 19.74
N GLY A 376 24.10 -16.39 18.64
CA GLY A 376 25.11 -15.35 18.56
C GLY A 376 26.51 -15.80 18.96
N ARG A 377 26.80 -17.09 19.11
CA ARG A 377 28.17 -17.58 19.39
C ARG A 377 29.05 -17.45 18.15
N LEU A 378 30.31 -17.04 18.35
CA LEU A 378 31.26 -16.89 17.26
C LEU A 378 31.59 -18.26 16.63
N LEU A 379 31.45 -18.32 15.32
CA LEU A 379 31.92 -19.40 14.46
C LEU A 379 33.18 -18.92 13.74
N ARG A 380 34.13 -19.83 13.50
CA ARG A 380 35.37 -19.53 12.77
C ARG A 380 35.53 -20.44 11.57
N SER A 381 36.10 -19.89 10.51
CA SER A 381 36.63 -20.65 9.38
C SER A 381 37.77 -21.57 9.84
N THR A 382 37.96 -22.68 9.12
CA THR A 382 39.12 -23.56 9.32
C THR A 382 40.45 -22.86 9.01
N GLN A 383 40.43 -21.76 8.25
CA GLN A 383 41.59 -20.95 7.90
C GLN A 383 42.08 -20.06 9.04
N VAL A 384 41.27 -19.88 10.10
CA VAL A 384 41.63 -19.02 11.24
C VAL A 384 41.86 -19.88 12.47
N GLY A 385 43.12 -19.97 12.90
CA GLY A 385 43.51 -20.67 14.14
C GLY A 385 43.11 -19.91 15.40
N GLN A 386 43.06 -20.61 16.54
CA GLN A 386 42.77 -19.99 17.83
C GLN A 386 43.83 -18.96 18.23
N ASP A 387 45.12 -19.27 18.00
CA ASP A 387 46.24 -18.36 18.31
C ASP A 387 46.14 -17.03 17.55
N MET A 388 45.65 -17.07 16.30
CA MET A 388 45.44 -15.86 15.50
C MET A 388 44.31 -15.00 16.07
N LEU A 389 43.19 -15.60 16.49
CA LEU A 389 42.11 -14.87 17.14
C LEU A 389 42.57 -14.28 18.48
N ALA A 390 43.32 -15.05 19.27
CA ALA A 390 43.88 -14.58 20.54
C ALA A 390 44.84 -13.39 20.32
N ALA A 391 45.67 -13.42 19.27
CA ALA A 391 46.59 -12.33 18.93
C ALA A 391 45.88 -11.01 18.60
N VAL A 392 44.62 -11.06 18.15
CA VAL A 392 43.77 -9.87 17.91
C VAL A 392 42.76 -9.62 19.03
N GLY A 393 42.94 -10.27 20.18
CA GLY A 393 42.10 -10.07 21.38
C GLY A 393 40.73 -10.73 21.32
N ILE A 394 40.53 -11.74 20.46
CA ILE A 394 39.28 -12.49 20.32
C ILE A 394 39.45 -13.87 20.95
N GLU A 395 38.78 -14.10 22.07
CA GLU A 395 38.68 -15.44 22.64
C GLU A 395 37.40 -16.14 22.13
N ALA A 396 37.57 -17.03 21.15
CA ALA A 396 36.45 -17.65 20.44
C ALA A 396 35.48 -18.45 21.34
N SER A 397 35.96 -19.01 22.47
CA SER A 397 35.16 -19.77 23.44
C SER A 397 34.08 -18.93 24.12
N ILE A 398 34.30 -17.63 24.25
CA ILE A 398 33.40 -16.72 24.98
C ILE A 398 32.83 -15.62 24.09
N ALA A 399 33.44 -15.36 22.93
CA ALA A 399 33.00 -14.33 21.99
C ALA A 399 31.58 -14.62 21.47
N ARG A 400 30.66 -13.71 21.74
CA ARG A 400 29.28 -13.78 21.31
C ARG A 400 28.68 -12.40 21.07
N LEU A 401 27.61 -12.35 20.29
CA LEU A 401 26.79 -11.15 20.17
C LEU A 401 26.04 -10.88 21.49
N GLY A 402 26.09 -9.64 21.96
CA GLY A 402 25.50 -9.22 23.24
C GLY A 402 23.97 -9.18 23.26
N ALA A 403 23.33 -8.85 22.13
CA ALA A 403 21.87 -8.75 22.01
C ALA A 403 21.42 -9.16 20.59
N ILE A 404 21.12 -10.46 20.40
CA ILE A 404 20.65 -10.99 19.11
C ILE A 404 19.11 -11.01 19.05
N ASP A 405 18.55 -10.17 18.17
CA ASP A 405 17.14 -10.22 17.80
C ASP A 405 16.88 -11.33 16.76
N ALA A 406 15.70 -11.95 16.80
CA ALA A 406 15.28 -12.99 15.83
C ALA A 406 15.38 -12.52 14.37
N ARG A 407 15.23 -11.21 14.11
CA ARG A 407 15.36 -10.59 12.78
C ARG A 407 16.78 -10.67 12.20
N HIS A 408 17.82 -10.86 13.02
CA HIS A 408 19.19 -11.07 12.50
C HIS A 408 19.38 -12.47 11.90
N ARG A 409 18.62 -13.47 12.36
CA ARG A 409 18.86 -14.90 12.04
C ARG A 409 18.84 -15.21 10.55
N PRO A 410 17.89 -14.70 9.73
CA PRO A 410 17.90 -14.95 8.29
C PRO A 410 19.14 -14.41 7.59
N TYR A 411 19.67 -13.27 8.05
CA TYR A 411 20.91 -12.70 7.51
C TYR A 411 22.12 -13.51 7.95
N LEU A 412 22.19 -13.89 9.23
CA LEU A 412 23.28 -14.72 9.77
C LEU A 412 23.33 -16.09 9.09
N ALA A 413 22.20 -16.73 8.83
CA ALA A 413 22.14 -17.98 8.09
C ALA A 413 22.71 -17.83 6.66
N GLN A 414 22.41 -16.73 5.99
CA GLN A 414 22.96 -16.43 4.67
C GLN A 414 24.47 -16.12 4.71
N HIS A 415 24.96 -15.46 5.76
CA HIS A 415 26.39 -15.22 5.95
C HIS A 415 27.14 -16.54 6.20
N ARG A 416 26.61 -17.41 7.08
CA ARG A 416 27.17 -18.74 7.36
C ARG A 416 27.29 -19.60 6.11
N ALA A 417 26.31 -19.54 5.21
CA ALA A 417 26.35 -20.27 3.93
C ALA A 417 27.48 -19.81 2.98
N ARG A 418 28.14 -18.68 3.27
CA ARG A 418 29.27 -18.12 2.51
C ARG A 418 30.60 -18.19 3.26
N MET A 419 30.61 -18.71 4.49
CA MET A 419 31.84 -18.92 5.25
C MET A 419 32.79 -19.86 4.52
N ARG A 420 34.09 -19.55 4.60
CA ARG A 420 35.17 -20.27 3.91
C ARG A 420 35.74 -21.42 4.72
#